data_AF-A0A1L5KVM3-F1
#
_entry.id   AF-A0A1L5KVM3-F1
#
_cell.length_a   1.000
_cell.length_b   1.000
_cell.length_c   1.000
_cell.angle_alpha   90.00
_cell.angle_beta   90.00
_cell.angle_gamma   90.00
#
_symmetry.space_group_name_H-M   'P 1'
#
loop_
_entity.id
_entity.type
_entity.pdbx_description
1 polymer ?
#
loop_
_entity_poly.entity_id
_entity_poly.type
_entity_poly.pdbx_seq_one_letter_code
_entity_poly.pdbx_strand_id
1 'polypeptide(L)'
;MNESANPILKYFSEFKILKTVSKDFWLTNVVQFFDGMAYFSMITVFVLYLTDYCSFNDADAALWVGLYTLFISAFVFAVGSICDIIGIRRTYLIGFIILIAGRLIMGFGPDLSPTVDSGRR
;
A
#
# COMPACT_ATOMS: atom_id res chain seq x y z
N MET A 1 13.71 -45.30 8.69
CA MET A 1 13.82 -44.60 7.39
C MET A 1 12.48 -44.75 6.68
N ASN A 2 11.51 -43.89 6.96
CA ASN A 2 10.23 -43.86 6.23
C ASN A 2 10.09 -42.42 5.71
N GLU A 3 10.24 -42.15 4.42
CA GLU A 3 9.32 -42.43 3.31
C GLU A 3 8.74 -41.08 2.88
N SER A 4 9.30 -40.55 1.79
CA SER A 4 8.67 -39.61 0.85
C SER A 4 7.38 -38.94 1.32
N ALA A 5 7.45 -38.03 2.29
CA ALA A 5 6.38 -37.08 2.51
C ALA A 5 6.31 -36.23 1.23
N ASN A 6 5.30 -36.51 0.41
CA ASN A 6 5.06 -35.87 -0.88
C ASN A 6 5.26 -34.35 -0.67
N PRO A 7 6.24 -33.69 -1.33
CA PRO A 7 6.60 -32.31 -1.03
C PRO A 7 5.41 -31.35 -1.14
N ILE A 8 4.46 -31.71 -2.01
CA ILE A 8 3.17 -31.04 -2.20
C ILE A 8 2.29 -31.11 -0.94
N LEU A 9 2.19 -32.27 -0.30
CA LEU A 9 1.42 -32.44 0.93
C LEU A 9 2.04 -31.70 2.12
N LYS A 10 3.38 -31.66 2.19
CA LYS A 10 4.10 -30.86 3.19
C LYS A 10 3.84 -29.36 2.98
N TYR A 11 3.91 -28.88 1.74
CA TYR A 11 3.58 -27.51 1.36
C TYR A 11 2.15 -27.13 1.79
N PHE A 12 1.13 -27.93 1.46
CA PHE A 12 -0.25 -27.68 1.89
C PHE A 12 -0.45 -27.83 3.41
N SER A 13 0.37 -28.64 4.10
CA SER A 13 0.35 -28.71 5.56
C SER A 13 0.83 -27.41 6.21
N GLU A 14 1.76 -26.69 5.57
CA GLU A 14 2.25 -25.39 6.05
C GLU A 14 1.16 -24.31 5.93
N PHE A 15 0.24 -24.42 4.95
CA PHE A 15 -0.95 -23.55 4.91
C PHE A 15 -1.89 -23.76 6.10
N LYS A 16 -1.87 -24.93 6.75
CA LYS A 16 -2.65 -25.17 7.98
C LYS A 16 -2.17 -24.28 9.13
N ILE A 17 -0.91 -23.86 9.10
CA ILE A 17 -0.31 -22.93 10.09
C ILE A 17 -0.94 -21.54 9.95
N LEU A 18 -1.38 -21.12 8.76
CA LEU A 18 -2.07 -19.84 8.53
C LEU A 18 -3.37 -19.70 9.36
N LYS A 19 -3.99 -20.83 9.71
CA LYS A 19 -5.21 -20.88 10.55
C LYS A 19 -4.91 -20.70 12.04
N THR A 20 -3.66 -20.87 12.45
CA THR A 20 -3.18 -20.73 13.84
C THR A 20 -2.45 -19.39 14.09
N VAL A 21 -2.32 -18.53 13.06
CA VAL A 21 -1.56 -17.28 13.18
C VAL A 21 -2.34 -16.23 13.98
N SER A 22 -1.60 -15.38 14.70
CA SER A 22 -2.09 -14.23 15.46
C SER A 22 -3.09 -13.36 14.68
N LYS A 23 -4.08 -12.79 15.37
CA LYS A 23 -5.02 -11.80 14.82
C LYS A 23 -4.29 -10.60 14.19
N ASP A 24 -3.14 -10.23 14.73
CA ASP A 24 -2.33 -9.10 14.22
C ASP A 24 -1.84 -9.37 12.79
N PHE A 25 -1.50 -10.62 12.47
CA PHE A 25 -1.08 -10.99 11.11
C PHE A 25 -2.21 -10.88 10.09
N TRP A 26 -3.41 -11.30 10.47
CA TRP A 26 -4.58 -11.15 9.61
C TRP A 26 -4.96 -9.68 9.43
N LEU A 27 -4.89 -8.87 10.50
CA LEU A 27 -5.16 -7.44 10.42
C LEU A 27 -4.19 -6.72 9.47
N THR A 28 -2.90 -7.04 9.54
CA THR A 28 -1.89 -6.39 8.71
C THR A 28 -1.99 -6.82 7.25
N ASN A 29 -2.31 -8.09 6.99
CA ASN A 29 -2.56 -8.58 5.65
C ASN A 29 -3.81 -7.94 5.03
N VAL A 30 -4.88 -7.76 5.81
CA VAL A 30 -6.09 -7.04 5.34
C VAL A 30 -5.79 -5.58 5.03
N VAL A 31 -5.08 -4.88 5.92
CA VAL A 31 -4.67 -3.48 5.67
C VAL A 31 -3.81 -3.39 4.42
N GLN A 32 -2.83 -4.27 4.26
CA GLN A 32 -1.96 -4.30 3.08
C GLN A 32 -2.74 -4.57 1.79
N PHE A 33 -3.77 -5.41 1.85
CA PHE A 33 -4.64 -5.68 0.71
C PHE A 33 -5.43 -4.44 0.29
N PHE A 34 -6.05 -3.72 1.24
CA PHE A 34 -6.77 -2.49 0.94
C PHE A 34 -5.85 -1.37 0.45
N ASP A 35 -4.67 -1.24 1.05
CA ASP A 35 -3.66 -0.28 0.64
C ASP A 35 -3.17 -0.56 -0.79
N GLY A 36 -2.92 -1.83 -1.11
CA GLY A 36 -2.60 -2.27 -2.47
C GLY A 36 -3.68 -1.90 -3.48
N MET A 37 -4.95 -2.16 -3.19
CA MET A 37 -6.06 -1.78 -4.08
C MET A 37 -6.15 -0.27 -4.31
N ALA A 38 -6.00 0.53 -3.25
CA ALA A 38 -6.01 1.99 -3.35
C ALA A 38 -4.81 2.51 -4.16
N TYR A 39 -3.63 1.93 -3.94
CA TYR A 39 -2.40 2.28 -4.65
C TYR A 39 -2.51 2.05 -6.16
N PHE A 40 -2.99 0.86 -6.58
CA PHE A 40 -3.19 0.59 -8.00
C PHE A 40 -4.22 1.51 -8.64
N SER A 41 -5.34 1.78 -7.95
CA SER A 41 -6.34 2.73 -8.44
C SER A 41 -5.77 4.15 -8.58
N MET A 42 -4.97 4.61 -7.63
CA MET A 42 -4.32 5.92 -7.66
C MET A 42 -3.37 6.06 -8.86
N ILE A 43 -2.56 5.04 -9.14
CA ILE A 43 -1.64 5.03 -10.30
C ILE A 43 -2.43 5.18 -11.60
N THR A 44 -3.52 4.44 -11.77
CA THR A 44 -4.35 4.53 -12.99
C THR A 44 -4.95 5.91 -13.16
N VAL A 45 -5.49 6.51 -12.08
CA VAL A 45 -6.02 7.87 -12.12
C VAL A 45 -4.92 8.88 -12.43
N PHE A 46 -3.70 8.66 -11.94
CA PHE A 46 -2.56 9.54 -12.21
C PHE A 46 -2.15 9.53 -13.70
N VAL A 47 -2.13 8.35 -14.34
CA VAL A 47 -1.92 8.25 -15.79
C VAL A 47 -3.01 9.01 -16.54
N LEU A 48 -4.28 8.77 -16.20
CA LEU A 48 -5.41 9.45 -16.85
C LEU A 48 -5.33 10.97 -16.67
N TYR A 49 -4.92 11.44 -15.50
CA TYR A 49 -4.74 12.86 -15.23
C TYR A 49 -3.68 13.50 -16.13
N LEU A 50 -2.54 12.84 -16.31
CA LEU A 50 -1.47 13.33 -17.17
C LEU A 50 -1.88 13.36 -18.65
N THR A 51 -2.63 12.35 -19.12
CA THR A 51 -3.15 12.29 -20.49
C THR A 51 -4.26 13.33 -20.73
N ASP A 52 -5.30 13.37 -19.88
CA ASP A 52 -6.51 14.19 -20.12
C ASP A 52 -6.32 15.67 -19.77
N TYR A 53 -5.59 16.00 -18.70
CA TYR A 53 -5.45 17.38 -18.22
C TYR A 53 -4.14 18.04 -18.65
N CYS A 54 -3.05 17.29 -18.76
CA CYS A 54 -1.77 17.83 -19.23
C CYS A 54 -1.53 17.60 -20.72
N SER A 55 -2.43 16.91 -21.44
CA SER A 55 -2.30 16.62 -22.88
C SER A 55 -0.98 15.94 -23.24
N PHE A 56 -0.41 15.15 -22.31
CA PHE A 56 0.76 14.34 -22.60
C PHE A 56 0.40 13.19 -23.54
N ASN A 57 1.34 12.82 -24.40
CA ASN A 57 1.25 11.58 -25.16
C ASN A 57 1.26 10.38 -24.20
N ASP A 58 0.51 9.32 -24.51
CA ASP A 58 0.33 8.16 -23.62
C ASP A 58 1.67 7.51 -23.21
N ALA A 59 2.64 7.52 -24.12
CA ALA A 59 3.99 7.02 -23.85
C ALA A 59 4.74 7.86 -22.80
N ASP A 60 4.62 9.19 -22.86
CA ASP A 60 5.29 10.10 -21.93
C ASP A 60 4.60 10.08 -20.56
N ALA A 61 3.26 10.00 -20.54
CA ALA A 61 2.50 9.84 -19.31
C ALA A 61 2.91 8.55 -18.57
N ALA A 62 3.02 7.43 -19.28
CA ALA A 62 3.47 6.16 -18.70
C ALA A 62 4.91 6.23 -18.16
N LEU A 63 5.81 6.94 -18.84
CA LEU A 63 7.18 7.16 -18.37
C LEU A 63 7.22 7.96 -17.06
N TRP A 64 6.44 9.04 -16.95
CA TRP A 64 6.37 9.85 -15.72
C TRP A 64 5.79 9.06 -14.55
N VAL A 65 4.75 8.26 -14.80
CA VAL A 65 4.17 7.37 -13.79
C VAL A 65 5.16 6.26 -13.40
N GLY A 66 5.90 5.71 -14.36
CA GLY A 66 6.98 4.74 -14.10
C GLY A 66 8.09 5.33 -13.23
N LEU A 67 8.50 6.56 -13.50
CA LEU A 67 9.50 7.26 -12.68
C LEU A 67 8.96 7.53 -11.27
N TYR A 68 7.70 7.95 -11.14
CA TYR A 68 7.05 8.14 -9.84
C TYR A 68 7.03 6.86 -9.00
N THR A 69 6.62 5.73 -9.59
CA THR A 69 6.59 4.44 -8.88
C THR A 69 7.99 3.92 -8.53
N LEU A 70 9.00 4.20 -9.36
CA LEU A 70 10.41 3.93 -9.05
C LEU A 70 10.86 4.72 -7.81
N PHE A 71 10.57 6.02 -7.76
CA PHE A 71 10.93 6.87 -6.61
C PHE A 71 10.27 6.39 -5.31
N ILE A 72 8.98 6.04 -5.36
CA ILE A 72 8.28 5.45 -4.21
C ILE A 72 8.96 4.15 -3.78
N SER A 73 9.29 3.27 -4.72
CA SER A 73 9.91 1.98 -4.40
C SER A 73 11.28 2.16 -3.74
N ALA A 74 12.10 3.09 -4.23
CA ALA A 74 13.38 3.45 -3.61
C ALA A 74 13.18 4.00 -2.18
N PHE A 75 12.17 4.85 -2.00
CA PHE A 75 11.83 5.40 -0.69
C PHE A 75 11.35 4.32 0.29
N VAL A 76 10.47 3.41 -0.16
CA VAL A 76 10.00 2.26 0.64
C VAL A 76 11.17 1.36 1.05
N PHE A 77 12.15 1.14 0.17
CA PHE A 77 13.35 0.38 0.51
C PHE A 77 14.17 1.05 1.62
N ALA A 78 14.38 2.36 1.52
CA ALA A 78 15.07 3.14 2.56
C ALA A 78 14.31 3.11 3.89
N VAL A 79 12.99 3.29 3.87
CA VAL A 79 12.13 3.21 5.07
C VAL A 79 12.11 1.79 5.64
N GLY A 80 12.08 0.75 4.80
CA GLY A 80 12.15 -0.64 5.22
C GLY A 80 13.43 -0.94 6.00
N SER A 81 14.57 -0.41 5.53
CA SER A 81 15.85 -0.49 6.22
C SER A 81 15.80 0.14 7.62
N ILE A 82 15.09 1.27 7.76
CA ILE A 82 14.89 1.96 9.05
C ILE A 82 13.95 1.15 9.96
N CYS A 83 12.90 0.57 9.39
CA CYS A 83 11.95 -0.29 10.11
C CYS A 83 12.59 -1.56 10.67
N ASP A 84 13.58 -2.13 9.97
CA ASP A 84 14.33 -3.30 10.43
C ASP A 84 15.19 -2.99 11.67
N ILE A 85 15.75 -1.76 11.75
CA ILE A 85 16.53 -1.30 12.92
C ILE A 85 15.61 -1.07 14.14
N ILE A 86 14.40 -0.57 13.93
CA ILE A 86 13.44 -0.21 14.99
C ILE A 86 12.73 -1.44 15.59
N GLY A 87 12.59 -2.51 14.80
CA GLY A 87 12.00 -3.78 15.20
C GLY A 87 10.47 -3.83 15.07
N ILE A 88 9.96 -4.99 14.64
CA ILE A 88 8.56 -5.27 14.25
C ILE A 88 7.51 -4.71 15.23
N ARG A 89 7.72 -4.87 16.54
CA ARG A 89 6.75 -4.43 17.56
C ARG A 89 6.56 -2.91 17.60
N ARG A 90 7.61 -2.13 17.36
CA ARG A 90 7.56 -0.66 17.37
C ARG A 90 7.10 -0.13 16.02
N THR A 91 7.51 -0.77 14.93
CA THR A 91 7.10 -0.42 13.57
C THR A 91 5.59 -0.50 13.37
N TYR A 92 4.92 -1.53 13.91
CA TYR A 92 3.46 -1.63 13.83
C TYR A 92 2.74 -0.49 14.56
N LEU A 93 3.24 -0.10 15.74
CA LEU A 93 2.64 0.97 16.55
C LEU A 93 2.82 2.34 15.86
N ILE A 94 4.01 2.58 15.30
CA ILE A 94 4.32 3.80 14.53
C ILE A 94 3.48 3.85 13.24
N GLY A 95 3.39 2.74 12.50
CA GLY A 95 2.57 2.65 11.29
C GLY A 95 1.09 2.92 11.57
N PHE A 96 0.57 2.39 12.68
CA PHE A 96 -0.82 2.62 13.09
C PHE A 96 -1.08 4.10 13.45
N ILE A 97 -0.15 4.75 14.15
CA ILE A 97 -0.24 6.18 14.48
C ILE A 97 -0.18 7.03 13.21
N ILE A 98 0.72 6.73 12.29
CA ILE A 98 0.86 7.44 11.01
C ILE A 98 -0.40 7.26 10.15
N LEU A 99 -0.99 6.06 10.10
CA LEU A 99 -2.24 5.80 9.39
C LEU A 99 -3.41 6.61 9.96
N ILE A 100 -3.55 6.66 11.29
CA ILE A 100 -4.58 7.48 11.94
C ILE A 100 -4.34 8.96 11.65
N ALA A 101 -3.10 9.44 11.80
CA ALA A 101 -2.76 10.82 11.52
C ALA A 101 -3.03 11.20 10.04
N GLY A 102 -2.61 10.36 9.09
CA GLY A 102 -2.87 10.57 7.66
C GLY A 102 -4.36 10.57 7.31
N ARG A 103 -5.14 9.68 7.94
CA ARG A 103 -6.60 9.66 7.75
C ARG A 103 -7.30 10.86 8.37
N LEU A 104 -6.84 11.34 9.53
CA LEU A 104 -7.34 12.58 10.13
C LEU A 104 -7.01 13.79 9.25
N ILE A 105 -5.78 13.88 8.73
CA ILE A 105 -5.38 14.96 7.82
C ILE A 105 -6.24 14.96 6.55
N MET A 106 -6.51 13.80 5.95
CA MET A 106 -7.45 13.71 4.82
C MET A 106 -8.89 14.06 5.23
N GLY A 107 -9.33 13.65 6.42
CA GLY A 107 -10.68 13.94 6.93
C GLY A 107 -10.92 15.41 7.27
N PHE A 108 -9.88 16.14 7.69
CA PHE A 108 -9.91 17.58 7.95
C PHE A 108 -9.55 18.43 6.72
N GLY A 109 -9.16 17.80 5.60
CA GLY A 109 -8.94 18.47 4.33
C GLY A 109 -10.12 19.36 3.85
N PRO A 110 -11.39 18.96 4.04
CA PRO A 110 -12.54 19.80 3.69
C PRO A 110 -12.69 21.04 4.57
N ASP A 111 -12.20 21.02 5.82
CA ASP A 111 -12.43 22.09 6.80
C ASP A 111 -11.35 23.19 6.78
N LEU A 112 -10.17 22.89 6.22
CA LEU A 112 -9.05 23.84 6.09
C LEU A 112 -9.01 24.58 4.74
N SER A 113 -9.85 24.20 3.78
CA SER A 113 -10.05 24.94 2.52
C SER A 113 -11.39 25.68 2.56
N PRO A 114 -11.46 26.92 3.09
CA PRO A 114 -12.67 27.72 3.02
C PRO A 114 -12.81 28.31 1.60
N THR A 115 -13.04 27.47 0.58
CA THR A 115 -13.32 27.79 -0.84
C THR A 115 -13.18 26.49 -1.65
N VAL A 116 -14.04 26.00 -2.54
CA VAL A 116 -15.13 26.56 -3.36
C VAL A 116 -16.11 25.43 -3.70
N ASP A 117 -17.37 25.71 -3.41
CA ASP A 117 -18.64 25.34 -4.04
C ASP A 117 -18.99 23.94 -4.57
N SER A 118 -20.17 23.55 -4.10
CA SER A 118 -21.12 22.61 -4.69
C SER A 118 -21.46 22.99 -6.14
N GLY A 119 -20.78 22.36 -7.10
CA GLY A 119 -21.10 22.44 -8.53
C GLY A 119 -21.69 21.15 -9.09
N ARG A 120 -22.88 20.74 -8.63
CA ARG A 120 -23.76 19.86 -9.42
C ARG A 120 -24.09 20.58 -10.73
N ARG A 121 -23.47 20.19 -11.84
CA ARG A 121 -24.07 20.07 -13.19
C ARG A 121 -23.31 19.02 -13.99
#